data_AF-A0A965AIZ7-F1
#
_entry.id   AF-A0A965AIZ7-F1
#
_cell.length_a   1.000
_cell.length_b   1.000
_cell.length_c   1.000
_cell.angle_alpha   90.00
_cell.angle_beta   90.00
_cell.angle_gamma   90.00
#
_symmetry.space_group_name_H-M   'P 1'
#
loop_
_entity.id
_entity.type
_entity.pdbx_description
1 polymer ?
#
loop_
_entity_poly.entity_id
_entity_poly.type
_entity_poly.pdbx_seq_one_letter_code
_entity_poly.pdbx_strand_id
1 'polypeptide(L)'
;MFTQFWSDFEDACGRHGKTADRDKWHLVSSFYLAESREEAWADVREGIMRETGYFLSIGFKPLYQSFPDQPVSEITAESAAERRDWVIGTPDDAIAWIERKIEQNGNFGGIMLTTHEWAGSDKLKRSLELFARYVIPHFNSGRYNYRAEAEVLAKQYAEHGGVPLDAENQPTNLANK
;
A
#
# COMPACT_ATOMS: atom_id res chain seq x y z
N MET A 1 -6.67 7.78 12.91
CA MET A 1 -7.27 8.81 12.03
C MET A 1 -7.88 8.19 10.77
N PHE A 2 -7.17 7.31 10.05
CA PHE A 2 -7.69 6.71 8.79
C PHE A 2 -8.97 5.87 8.93
N THR A 3 -9.20 5.21 10.07
CA THR A 3 -10.38 4.38 10.29
C THR A 3 -11.71 5.15 10.33
N GLN A 4 -11.69 6.40 10.82
CA GLN A 4 -12.91 7.20 10.97
C GLN A 4 -13.47 7.66 9.61
N PHE A 5 -12.59 7.98 8.66
CA PHE A 5 -13.03 8.50 7.35
C PHE A 5 -13.89 7.52 6.56
N TRP A 6 -13.63 6.22 6.69
CA TRP A 6 -14.45 5.20 6.03
C TRP A 6 -15.85 5.15 6.65
N SER A 7 -15.95 5.11 7.98
CA SER A 7 -17.24 5.12 8.69
C SER A 7 -18.05 6.38 8.35
N ASP A 8 -17.40 7.56 8.35
CA ASP A 8 -18.07 8.83 8.01
C ASP A 8 -18.58 8.83 6.57
N PHE A 9 -17.83 8.22 5.64
CA PHE A 9 -18.22 8.06 4.25
C PHE A 9 -19.38 7.08 4.08
N GLU A 10 -19.35 5.94 4.77
CA GLU A 10 -20.45 4.96 4.80
C GLU A 10 -21.74 5.60 5.34
N ASP A 11 -21.67 6.33 6.44
CA ASP A 11 -22.80 7.05 7.04
C ASP A 11 -23.35 8.12 6.07
N ALA A 12 -22.48 8.85 5.38
CA ALA A 12 -22.90 9.81 4.36
C ALA A 12 -23.61 9.12 3.19
N CYS A 13 -23.10 7.99 2.69
CA CYS A 13 -23.75 7.21 1.65
C CYS A 13 -25.15 6.74 2.09
N GLY A 14 -25.25 6.18 3.31
CA GLY A 14 -26.51 5.71 3.88
C GLY A 14 -27.59 6.81 3.96
N ARG A 15 -27.22 8.01 4.42
CA ARG A 15 -28.13 9.18 4.48
C ARG A 15 -28.68 9.60 3.13
N HIS A 16 -28.03 9.23 2.03
CA HIS A 16 -28.42 9.59 0.66
C HIS A 16 -28.89 8.38 -0.17
N GLY A 17 -29.19 7.24 0.45
CA GLY A 17 -29.66 6.03 -0.24
C GLY A 17 -28.64 5.47 -1.22
N LYS A 18 -27.34 5.65 -0.93
CA LYS A 18 -26.21 5.08 -1.68
C LYS A 18 -25.55 3.99 -0.83
N THR A 19 -24.93 3.03 -1.52
CA THR A 19 -24.09 2.02 -0.88
C THR A 19 -22.63 2.37 -1.13
N ALA A 20 -21.85 2.54 -0.07
CA ALA A 20 -20.40 2.73 -0.18
C ALA A 20 -19.75 1.45 -0.72
N ASP A 21 -18.73 1.60 -1.56
CA ASP A 21 -18.06 0.50 -2.24
C ASP A 21 -16.60 0.44 -1.80
N ARG A 22 -16.27 -0.56 -0.97
CA ARG A 22 -14.94 -0.68 -0.35
C ARG A 22 -13.84 -0.89 -1.40
N ASP A 23 -14.17 -1.53 -2.52
CA ASP A 23 -13.25 -1.79 -3.63
C ASP A 23 -12.93 -0.54 -4.45
N LYS A 24 -13.66 0.56 -4.24
CA LYS A 24 -13.38 1.87 -4.84
C LYS A 24 -12.61 2.81 -3.91
N TRP A 25 -12.46 2.43 -2.65
CA TRP A 25 -11.68 3.22 -1.70
C TRP A 25 -10.19 2.95 -1.88
N HIS A 26 -9.41 4.00 -2.14
CA HIS A 26 -7.97 3.90 -2.30
C HIS A 26 -7.26 4.71 -1.22
N LEU A 27 -6.21 4.12 -0.63
CA LEU A 27 -5.34 4.85 0.28
C LEU A 27 -4.23 5.54 -0.52
N VAL A 28 -4.01 6.81 -0.24
CA VAL A 28 -3.00 7.63 -0.91
C VAL A 28 -1.83 7.81 0.03
N SER A 29 -0.63 7.40 -0.37
CA SER A 29 0.59 7.69 0.38
C SER A 29 1.82 7.78 -0.54
N SER A 30 2.90 8.33 0.00
CA SER A 30 4.20 8.42 -0.66
C SER A 30 5.06 7.23 -0.25
N PHE A 31 5.65 6.58 -1.24
CA PHE A 31 6.60 5.50 -1.06
C PHE A 31 7.92 5.87 -1.74
N TYR A 32 9.03 5.54 -1.10
CA TYR A 32 10.35 5.51 -1.71
C TYR A 32 11.10 4.26 -1.26
N LEU A 33 11.43 3.40 -2.22
CA LEU A 33 12.04 2.09 -1.99
C LEU A 33 13.45 2.04 -2.57
N ALA A 34 14.38 1.46 -1.81
CA ALA A 34 15.72 1.10 -2.25
C ALA A 34 16.06 -0.33 -1.80
N GLU A 35 17.28 -0.79 -2.10
CA GLU A 35 17.72 -2.14 -1.73
C GLU A 35 18.01 -2.27 -0.23
N SER A 36 18.27 -1.15 0.44
CA SER A 36 18.44 -1.04 1.89
C SER A 36 17.71 0.17 2.45
N ARG A 37 17.39 0.15 3.75
CA ARG A 37 16.78 1.31 4.43
C ARG A 37 17.75 2.48 4.48
N GLU A 38 19.02 2.19 4.68
CA GLU A 38 20.10 3.16 4.76
C GLU A 38 20.23 3.95 3.46
N GLU A 39 20.24 3.25 2.31
CA GLU A 39 20.22 3.87 0.98
C GLU A 39 18.93 4.67 0.76
N ALA A 40 17.77 4.08 1.09
CA ALA A 40 16.48 4.74 0.91
C ALA A 40 16.45 6.11 1.58
N TRP A 41 16.89 6.18 2.84
CA TRP A 41 16.96 7.42 3.59
C TRP A 41 18.08 8.35 3.14
N ALA A 42 19.25 7.83 2.77
CA ALA A 42 20.32 8.65 2.21
C ALA A 42 19.87 9.41 0.96
N ASP A 43 19.02 8.78 0.15
CA ASP A 43 18.52 9.36 -1.10
C ASP A 43 17.50 10.48 -0.91
N VAL A 44 16.62 10.37 0.08
CA VAL A 44 15.42 11.23 0.16
C VAL A 44 15.41 12.24 1.29
N ARG A 45 16.29 12.14 2.29
CA ARG A 45 16.28 13.04 3.46
C ARG A 45 16.22 14.52 3.08
N GLU A 46 17.09 14.94 2.17
CA GLU A 46 17.14 16.33 1.73
C GLU A 46 15.87 16.73 0.97
N GLY A 47 15.39 15.85 0.08
CA GLY A 47 14.16 16.06 -0.68
C GLY A 47 12.91 16.19 0.19
N ILE A 48 12.80 15.34 1.22
CA ILE A 48 11.76 15.43 2.24
C ILE A 48 11.82 16.76 2.97
N MET A 49 13.01 17.24 3.35
CA MET A 49 13.14 18.52 4.05
C MET A 49 12.76 19.70 3.15
N ARG A 50 13.08 19.64 1.85
CA ARG A 50 12.65 20.65 0.88
C ARG A 50 11.13 20.69 0.73
N GLU A 51 10.49 19.52 0.57
CA GLU A 51 9.04 19.41 0.48
C GLU A 51 8.36 19.89 1.78
N THR A 52 8.89 19.45 2.93
CA THR A 52 8.42 19.87 4.24
C THR A 52 8.51 21.39 4.37
N GLY A 53 9.65 22.00 4.04
CA GLY A 53 9.82 23.46 4.06
C GLY A 53 8.79 24.19 3.22
N TYR A 54 8.46 23.68 2.03
CA TYR A 54 7.38 24.23 1.21
C TYR A 54 6.04 24.17 1.95
N PHE A 55 5.61 23.01 2.45
CA PHE A 55 4.33 22.87 3.14
C PHE A 55 4.25 23.70 4.43
N LEU A 56 5.35 23.83 5.16
CA LEU A 56 5.41 24.71 6.32
C LEU A 56 5.19 26.17 5.92
N SER A 57 5.76 26.62 4.80
CA SER A 57 5.62 28.00 4.31
C SER A 57 4.20 28.37 3.89
N ILE A 58 3.38 27.39 3.47
CA ILE A 58 1.99 27.58 3.05
C ILE A 58 0.97 27.18 4.13
N GLY A 59 1.40 27.08 5.40
CA GLY A 59 0.51 26.94 6.56
C GLY A 59 0.13 25.52 6.94
N PHE A 60 0.76 24.49 6.35
CA PHE A 60 0.47 23.08 6.66
C PHE A 60 1.30 22.51 7.82
N LYS A 61 1.94 23.36 8.64
CA LYS A 61 2.67 22.95 9.86
C LYS A 61 1.91 21.96 10.76
N PRO A 62 0.58 22.08 10.98
CA PRO A 62 -0.15 21.12 11.79
C PRO A 62 -0.04 19.65 11.34
N LEU A 63 0.22 19.40 10.05
CA LEU A 63 0.41 18.06 9.50
C LEU A 63 1.79 17.46 9.81
N TYR A 64 2.75 18.27 10.23
CA TYR A 64 4.15 17.87 10.44
C TYR A 64 4.59 17.97 11.90
N GLN A 65 3.92 18.79 12.72
CA GLN A 65 4.33 19.01 14.11
C GLN A 65 3.93 17.85 15.02
N SER A 66 4.87 17.33 15.81
CA SER A 66 4.69 16.26 16.80
C SER A 66 3.86 16.67 18.03
N PHE A 67 3.91 17.95 18.38
CA PHE A 67 3.17 18.54 19.49
C PHE A 67 2.77 19.98 19.14
N PRO A 68 1.79 20.58 19.86
CA PRO A 68 1.40 21.97 19.62
C PRO A 68 2.61 22.91 19.65
N ASP A 69 2.68 23.78 18.65
CA ASP A 69 3.70 24.83 18.53
C ASP A 69 5.17 24.35 18.40
N GLN A 70 5.41 23.07 18.05
CA GLN A 70 6.78 22.55 17.81
C GLN A 70 7.62 23.51 16.95
N PRO A 71 8.83 23.90 17.37
CA PRO A 71 9.72 24.72 16.54
C PRO A 71 10.00 24.05 15.19
N VAL A 72 9.95 24.84 14.10
CA VAL A 72 10.23 24.31 12.75
C VAL A 72 11.62 23.69 12.64
N SER A 73 12.60 24.25 13.36
CA SER A 73 13.97 23.74 13.44
C SER A 73 14.08 22.34 14.05
N GLU A 74 13.06 21.87 14.77
CA GLU A 74 13.02 20.53 15.37
C GLU A 74 12.32 19.50 14.47
N ILE A 75 11.73 19.93 13.35
CA ILE A 75 11.12 19.02 12.39
C ILE A 75 12.22 18.40 11.53
N THR A 76 12.39 17.09 11.66
CA THR A 76 13.33 16.29 10.86
C THR A 76 12.61 15.55 9.73
N ALA A 77 13.37 15.03 8.75
CA ALA A 77 12.82 14.24 7.66
C ALA A 77 12.10 12.98 8.19
N GLU A 78 12.67 12.34 9.20
CA GLU A 78 12.10 11.18 9.88
C GLU A 78 10.78 11.53 10.55
N SER A 79 10.73 12.62 11.31
CA SER A 79 9.49 13.05 11.98
C SER A 79 8.40 13.45 10.97
N ALA A 80 8.80 14.08 9.85
CA ALA A 80 7.89 14.43 8.78
C ALA A 80 7.30 13.18 8.11
N ALA A 81 8.15 12.21 7.75
CA ALA A 81 7.70 10.95 7.17
C ALA A 81 6.79 10.15 8.11
N GLU A 82 7.13 10.10 9.39
CA GLU A 82 6.30 9.43 10.40
C GLU A 82 4.93 10.10 10.53
N ARG A 83 4.90 11.44 10.67
CA ARG A 83 3.63 12.18 10.79
C ARG A 83 2.76 12.10 9.55
N ARG A 84 3.39 12.02 8.37
CA ARG A 84 2.70 11.89 7.08
C ARG A 84 2.41 10.45 6.68
N ASP A 85 2.86 9.48 7.48
CA ASP A 85 2.69 8.05 7.25
C ASP A 85 3.26 7.61 5.88
N TRP A 86 4.41 8.18 5.53
CA TRP A 86 5.18 7.85 4.33
C TRP A 86 6.05 6.63 4.56
N VAL A 87 6.33 5.90 3.48
CA VAL A 87 7.15 4.68 3.52
C VAL A 87 8.48 4.93 2.84
N ILE A 88 9.56 4.96 3.63
CA ILE A 88 10.93 5.11 3.15
C ILE A 88 11.71 3.88 3.65
N GLY A 89 12.12 3.00 2.73
CA GLY A 89 12.76 1.74 3.13
C GLY A 89 12.91 0.74 1.99
N THR A 90 12.68 -0.53 2.29
CA THR A 90 12.75 -1.64 1.32
C THR A 90 11.36 -2.09 0.87
N PRO A 91 11.24 -2.97 -0.15
CA PRO A 91 9.95 -3.59 -0.48
C PRO A 91 9.25 -4.26 0.71
N ASP A 92 10.01 -4.88 1.62
CA ASP A 92 9.45 -5.52 2.81
C ASP A 92 8.82 -4.50 3.76
N ASP A 93 9.39 -3.29 3.88
CA ASP A 93 8.79 -2.21 4.66
C ASP A 93 7.45 -1.77 4.08
N ALA A 94 7.36 -1.69 2.76
CA ALA A 94 6.13 -1.35 2.06
C ALA A 94 5.06 -2.43 2.24
N ILE A 95 5.45 -3.70 2.11
CA ILE A 95 4.56 -4.84 2.37
C ILE A 95 4.04 -4.78 3.80
N ALA A 96 4.93 -4.70 4.79
CA ALA A 96 4.55 -4.66 6.20
C ALA A 96 3.66 -3.44 6.51
N TRP A 97 3.90 -2.30 5.88
CA TRP A 97 3.03 -1.13 6.03
C TRP A 97 1.63 -1.39 5.48
N ILE A 98 1.51 -1.95 4.27
CA ILE A 98 0.22 -2.23 3.64
C ILE A 98 -0.55 -3.29 4.45
N GLU A 99 0.11 -4.35 4.92
CA GLU A 99 -0.48 -5.37 5.78
C GLU A 99 -1.04 -4.77 7.07
N ARG A 100 -0.28 -3.89 7.74
CA ARG A 100 -0.77 -3.15 8.91
C ARG A 100 -1.99 -2.29 8.58
N LYS A 101 -2.06 -1.67 7.38
CA LYS A 101 -3.23 -0.90 6.98
C LYS A 101 -4.45 -1.77 6.74
N ILE A 102 -4.28 -2.94 6.15
CA ILE A 102 -5.35 -3.92 5.97
C ILE A 102 -5.86 -4.40 7.34
N GLU A 103 -4.96 -4.74 8.27
CA GLU A 103 -5.32 -5.14 9.63
C GLU A 103 -6.11 -4.03 10.36
N GLN A 104 -5.67 -2.78 10.23
CA GLN A 104 -6.27 -1.64 10.94
C GLN A 104 -7.59 -1.15 10.33
N ASN A 105 -7.75 -1.22 9.00
CA ASN A 105 -8.85 -0.56 8.28
C ASN A 105 -9.72 -1.54 7.46
N GLY A 106 -9.42 -2.84 7.50
CA GLY A 106 -9.96 -3.81 6.55
C GLY A 106 -9.41 -3.60 5.14
N ASN A 107 -9.86 -4.44 4.21
CA ASN A 107 -9.47 -4.39 2.79
C ASN A 107 -9.88 -3.07 2.14
N PHE A 108 -9.15 -2.62 1.13
CA PHE A 108 -9.43 -1.44 0.31
C PHE A 108 -9.09 -1.73 -1.14
N GLY A 109 -9.69 -0.96 -2.07
CA GLY A 109 -9.53 -1.13 -3.52
C GLY A 109 -8.10 -1.08 -4.04
N GLY A 110 -7.25 -0.29 -3.39
CA GLY A 110 -5.82 -0.28 -3.67
C GLY A 110 -5.05 0.86 -3.01
N ILE A 111 -3.76 0.93 -3.33
CA ILE A 111 -2.87 2.03 -2.96
C ILE A 111 -2.64 2.92 -4.18
N MET A 112 -2.80 4.23 -4.00
CA MET A 112 -2.38 5.23 -4.99
C MET A 112 -1.07 5.87 -4.53
N LEU A 113 -0.02 5.69 -5.33
CA LEU A 113 1.30 6.25 -5.06
C LEU A 113 1.32 7.73 -5.45
N THR A 114 1.64 8.59 -4.48
CA THR A 114 1.89 10.01 -4.77
C THR A 114 3.31 10.17 -5.28
N THR A 115 3.48 10.84 -6.42
CA THR A 115 4.79 11.22 -6.93
C THR A 115 5.33 12.43 -6.17
N HIS A 116 6.61 12.39 -5.86
CA HIS A 116 7.34 13.44 -5.14
C HIS A 116 8.68 13.69 -5.82
N GLU A 117 9.29 14.82 -5.53
CA GLU A 117 10.58 15.22 -6.10
C GLU A 117 11.73 14.95 -5.12
N TRP A 118 11.67 13.89 -4.30
CA TRP A 118 12.66 13.72 -3.23
C TRP A 118 14.05 13.32 -3.71
N ALA A 119 14.13 12.62 -4.83
CA ALA A 119 15.36 12.14 -5.44
C ALA A 119 15.35 12.38 -6.97
N GLY A 120 16.49 12.15 -7.62
CA GLY A 120 16.58 12.21 -9.08
C GLY A 120 15.68 11.19 -9.77
N SER A 121 15.25 11.51 -10.99
CA SER A 121 14.26 10.72 -11.75
C SER A 121 14.62 9.23 -11.91
N ASP A 122 15.90 8.90 -12.06
CA ASP A 122 16.34 7.51 -12.23
C ASP A 122 16.16 6.70 -10.94
N LYS A 123 16.41 7.32 -9.79
CA LYS A 123 16.17 6.73 -8.48
C LYS A 123 14.69 6.56 -8.19
N LEU A 124 13.87 7.56 -8.51
CA LEU A 124 12.41 7.46 -8.39
C LEU A 124 11.84 6.34 -9.26
N LYS A 125 12.32 6.20 -10.51
CA LYS A 125 11.94 5.08 -11.39
C LYS A 125 12.35 3.73 -10.80
N ARG A 126 13.57 3.62 -10.25
CA ARG A 126 14.04 2.39 -9.59
C ARG A 126 13.16 2.04 -8.39
N SER A 127 12.79 3.02 -7.56
CA SER A 127 11.85 2.82 -6.45
C SER A 127 10.49 2.29 -6.94
N LEU A 128 9.93 2.87 -8.00
CA LEU A 128 8.68 2.39 -8.60
C LEU A 128 8.82 0.98 -9.18
N GLU A 129 9.96 0.67 -9.79
CA GLU A 129 10.28 -0.68 -10.27
C GLU A 129 10.31 -1.69 -9.11
N LEU A 130 10.97 -1.36 -7.99
CA LEU A 130 10.99 -2.20 -6.80
C LEU A 130 9.58 -2.43 -6.25
N PHE A 131 8.76 -1.38 -6.18
CA PHE A 131 7.36 -1.50 -5.78
C PHE A 131 6.59 -2.45 -6.71
N ALA A 132 6.72 -2.26 -8.02
CA ALA A 132 6.02 -3.06 -9.02
C ALA A 132 6.46 -4.54 -9.03
N ARG A 133 7.76 -4.81 -8.84
CA ARG A 133 8.31 -6.17 -8.90
C ARG A 133 8.10 -6.98 -7.63
N TYR A 134 8.11 -6.33 -6.46
CA TYR A 134 8.16 -7.05 -5.18
C TYR A 134 6.92 -6.80 -4.32
N VAL A 135 6.35 -5.59 -4.33
CA VAL A 135 5.20 -5.25 -3.48
C VAL A 135 3.88 -5.67 -4.14
N ILE A 136 3.67 -5.30 -5.41
CA ILE A 136 2.41 -5.63 -6.12
C ILE A 136 2.14 -7.15 -6.14
N PRO A 137 3.11 -8.02 -6.49
CA PRO A 137 2.85 -9.46 -6.56
C PRO A 137 2.56 -10.09 -5.20
N HIS A 138 3.07 -9.53 -4.09
CA HIS A 138 2.75 -10.01 -2.75
C HIS A 138 1.24 -9.99 -2.49
N PHE A 139 0.57 -8.89 -2.81
CA PHE A 139 -0.87 -8.72 -2.59
C PHE A 139 -1.74 -9.27 -3.73
N ASN A 140 -1.23 -9.30 -4.96
CA ASN A 140 -1.98 -9.71 -6.15
C ASN A 140 -1.72 -11.15 -6.59
N SER A 141 -0.82 -11.88 -5.92
CA SER A 141 -0.59 -13.31 -6.19
C SER A 141 -1.85 -14.16 -6.01
N GLY A 142 -2.86 -13.68 -5.27
CA GLY A 142 -4.19 -14.29 -5.20
C GLY A 142 -5.10 -14.07 -6.42
N ARG A 143 -4.75 -13.17 -7.36
CA ARG A 143 -5.43 -13.05 -8.67
C ARG A 143 -4.87 -14.02 -9.71
N TYR A 144 -3.72 -14.64 -9.42
CA TYR A 144 -3.12 -15.77 -10.13
C TYR A 144 -2.92 -16.91 -9.11
N ASN A 145 -4.04 -17.44 -8.60
CA ASN A 145 -4.12 -18.03 -7.27
C ASN A 145 -3.56 -19.47 -7.17
N TYR A 146 -2.27 -19.68 -7.41
CA TYR A 146 -1.68 -21.03 -7.35
C TYR A 146 -1.85 -21.72 -5.99
N ARG A 147 -2.00 -20.97 -4.88
CA ARG A 147 -2.23 -21.54 -3.55
C ARG A 147 -3.68 -21.97 -3.33
N ALA A 148 -4.66 -21.12 -3.64
CA ALA A 148 -6.06 -21.53 -3.56
C ALA A 148 -6.38 -22.62 -4.58
N GLU A 149 -5.79 -22.56 -5.78
CA GLU A 149 -5.87 -23.65 -6.77
C GLU A 149 -5.22 -24.92 -6.21
N ALA A 150 -4.05 -24.85 -5.57
CA ALA A 150 -3.44 -26.02 -4.95
C ALA A 150 -4.29 -26.62 -3.82
N GLU A 151 -4.98 -25.80 -3.01
CA GLU A 151 -5.90 -26.27 -1.98
C GLU A 151 -7.14 -26.95 -2.58
N VAL A 152 -7.73 -26.36 -3.64
CA VAL A 152 -8.85 -26.98 -4.38
C VAL A 152 -8.42 -28.30 -5.02
N LEU A 153 -7.25 -28.34 -5.66
CA LEU A 153 -6.70 -29.55 -6.28
C LEU A 153 -6.40 -30.63 -5.24
N ALA A 154 -5.85 -30.26 -4.09
CA ALA A 154 -5.60 -31.19 -2.98
C ALA A 154 -6.89 -31.79 -2.44
N LYS A 155 -7.96 -30.99 -2.31
CA LYS A 155 -9.28 -31.47 -1.90
C LYS A 155 -9.89 -32.42 -2.93
N GLN A 156 -9.87 -32.06 -4.20
CA GLN A 156 -10.35 -32.93 -5.29
C GLN A 156 -9.59 -34.26 -5.34
N TYR A 157 -8.26 -34.22 -5.16
CA TYR A 157 -7.43 -35.42 -5.11
C TYR A 157 -7.77 -36.31 -3.91
N ALA A 158 -8.03 -35.73 -2.74
CA ALA A 158 -8.45 -36.48 -1.56
C ALA A 158 -9.84 -37.11 -1.73
N GLU A 159 -10.77 -36.43 -2.42
CA GLU A 159 -12.15 -36.90 -2.63
C GLU A 159 -12.27 -37.94 -3.76
N HIS A 160 -11.45 -37.83 -4.81
CA HIS A 160 -11.59 -38.63 -6.04
C HIS A 160 -10.38 -39.51 -6.37
N GLY A 161 -9.30 -39.45 -5.58
CA GLY A 161 -8.04 -40.16 -5.85
C GLY A 161 -7.25 -39.60 -7.03
N GLY A 162 -7.62 -38.41 -7.53
CA GLY A 162 -7.06 -37.76 -8.71
C GLY A 162 -7.70 -36.40 -8.98
N VAL A 163 -7.08 -35.57 -9.82
CA VAL A 163 -7.70 -34.33 -10.31
C VAL A 163 -8.68 -34.70 -11.44
N PRO A 164 -9.97 -34.38 -11.35
CA PRO A 164 -10.94 -34.65 -12.41
C PRO A 164 -10.51 -34.02 -13.73
N LEU A 165 -10.67 -34.77 -14.82
CA LEU A 165 -10.41 -34.31 -16.18
C LEU A 165 -11.73 -34.04 -16.90
N ASP A 166 -11.71 -33.15 -17.88
CA ASP A 166 -12.85 -32.85 -18.72
C ASP A 166 -13.05 -33.93 -19.80
N ALA A 167 -14.04 -33.73 -20.67
CA ALA A 167 -14.36 -34.67 -21.75
C ALA A 167 -13.20 -34.87 -22.75
N GLU A 168 -12.20 -33.99 -22.74
CA GLU A 168 -11.00 -34.01 -23.59
C GLU A 168 -9.77 -34.50 -22.82
N ASN A 169 -9.98 -35.05 -21.62
CA ASN A 169 -8.94 -35.58 -20.74
C ASN A 169 -7.93 -34.50 -20.30
N GLN A 170 -8.36 -33.24 -20.21
CA GLN A 170 -7.58 -32.11 -19.69
C GLN A 170 -8.03 -31.73 -18.27
N PRO A 171 -7.15 -31.16 -17.43
CA PRO A 171 -7.56 -30.67 -16.10
C PRO A 171 -8.67 -29.62 -16.20
N THR A 172 -9.79 -29.82 -15.52
CA THR A 172 -10.94 -28.91 -15.68
C THR A 172 -10.63 -27.56 -15.04
N ASN A 173 -10.69 -26.49 -15.83
CA ASN A 173 -10.62 -25.10 -15.38
C ASN A 173 -12.01 -24.53 -14.98
N LEU A 174 -13.08 -25.34 -15.10
CA LEU A 174 -14.47 -24.92 -14.86
C LEU A 174 -14.98 -25.21 -13.44
N ALA A 175 -14.20 -25.87 -12.58
CA ALA A 175 -14.56 -26.12 -11.18
C ALA A 175 -14.23 -24.94 -10.23
N ASN A 176 -13.52 -23.92 -10.71
CA ASN A 176 -13.17 -22.71 -9.96
C ASN A 176 -14.11 -21.54 -10.32
N LYS A 177 -15.42 -21.70 -10.05
CA LYS A 177 -16.38 -20.59 -10.04
C LYS A 177 -16.92 -20.36 -8.65
#